data_AF-A0A4V3A7K3-F1
#
_entry.id   AF-A0A4V3A7K3-F1
#
_cell.length_a   1.000
_cell.length_b   1.000
_cell.length_c   1.000
_cell.angle_alpha   90.00
_cell.angle_beta   90.00
_cell.angle_gamma   90.00
#
_symmetry.space_group_name_H-M   'P 1'
#
loop_
_entity.id
_entity.type
_entity.pdbx_description
1 polymer ?
#
loop_
_entity_poly.entity_id
_entity_poly.type
_entity_poly.pdbx_seq_one_letter_code
_entity_poly.pdbx_strand_id
1 'polypeptide(L)' 'MINRSKGGTTTTTRSYQNLLYVRQMLGELRQVAEGEEAQMLCYLIEMAMMEATDLMESGGTARRP' A
#
# COMPACT_ATOMS: atom_id res chain seq x y z
N MET A 1 22.64 -29.44 -14.31
CA MET A 1 23.11 -28.05 -14.08
C MET A 1 22.07 -27.35 -13.23
N ILE A 2 22.41 -26.98 -12.00
CA ILE A 2 21.55 -26.24 -11.09
C ILE A 2 21.59 -24.77 -11.54
N ASN A 3 20.45 -24.11 -11.76
CA ASN A 3 20.44 -22.65 -11.68
C ASN A 3 19.25 -22.15 -10.86
N ARG A 4 19.62 -21.58 -9.72
CA ARG A 4 18.79 -21.17 -8.59
C ARG A 4 18.38 -19.70 -8.77
N SER A 5 17.13 -19.42 -8.45
CA SER A 5 16.59 -18.12 -7.98
C SER A 5 16.66 -16.89 -8.90
N LYS A 6 15.55 -16.64 -9.61
CA LYS A 6 15.07 -15.27 -9.97
C LYS A 6 13.62 -15.05 -9.47
N GLY A 7 13.31 -15.47 -8.23
CA GLY A 7 11.97 -15.33 -7.65
C GLY A 7 11.78 -14.16 -6.68
N GLY A 8 12.85 -13.43 -6.35
CA GLY A 8 12.85 -12.44 -5.27
C GLY A 8 12.51 -11.00 -5.68
N THR A 9 12.86 -10.58 -6.89
CA THR A 9 12.72 -9.16 -7.31
C THR A 9 11.33 -8.84 -7.87
N THR A 10 10.71 -9.77 -8.61
CA THR A 10 9.39 -9.57 -9.23
C THR A 10 8.26 -9.51 -8.19
N THR A 11 8.35 -10.30 -7.12
CA THR A 11 7.35 -10.34 -6.05
C THR A 11 7.31 -9.02 -5.28
N THR A 12 8.47 -8.46 -4.92
CA THR A 12 8.56 -7.15 -4.23
C THR A 12 8.01 -6.02 -5.10
N THR A 13 8.34 -6.00 -6.40
CA THR A 13 7.79 -5.01 -7.34
C THR A 13 6.28 -5.15 -7.47
N ARG A 14 5.73 -6.37 -7.52
CA ARG A 14 4.28 -6.60 -7.58
C ARG A 14 3.58 -6.15 -6.29
N SER A 15 4.16 -6.43 -5.12
CA SER A 15 3.61 -5.97 -3.84
C SER A 15 3.59 -4.44 -3.76
N TYR A 16 4.66 -3.78 -4.19
CA TYR A 16 4.72 -2.31 -4.24
C TYR A 16 3.67 -1.73 -5.20
N GLN A 17 3.50 -2.32 -6.38
CA GLN A 17 2.47 -1.91 -7.35
C GLN A 17 1.05 -2.08 -6.79
N ASN A 18 0.78 -3.18 -6.08
CA ASN A 18 -0.50 -3.39 -5.42
C ASN A 18 -0.76 -2.35 -4.32
N LEU A 19 0.25 -2.02 -3.52
CA LEU A 19 0.13 -0.98 -2.48
C LEU A 19 -0.10 0.42 -3.07
N LEU A 20 0.62 0.76 -4.16
CA LEU A 20 0.40 2.01 -4.90
C LEU A 20 -1.05 2.09 -5.43
N TYR A 21 -1.57 0.98 -5.96
CA TYR A 21 -2.94 0.89 -6.42
C TYR A 21 -3.95 1.07 -5.28
N VAL A 22 -3.75 0.41 -4.14
CA VAL A 22 -4.59 0.60 -2.93
C VAL A 22 -4.57 2.05 -2.48
N ARG A 23 -3.41 2.69 -2.41
CA ARG A 23 -3.28 4.10 -2.03
C ARG A 23 -4.05 5.02 -2.97
N GLN A 24 -4.01 4.78 -4.29
CA GLN A 24 -4.82 5.54 -5.24
C GLN A 24 -6.32 5.39 -4.95
N MET A 25 -6.81 4.15 -4.77
CA MET A 25 -8.23 3.91 -4.47
C MET A 25 -8.68 4.58 -3.17
N LEU A 26 -7.85 4.57 -2.13
CA LEU A 26 -8.13 5.27 -0.88
C LEU A 26 -8.29 6.78 -1.10
N GLY A 27 -7.48 7.38 -1.99
CA GLY A 27 -7.63 8.78 -2.38
C GLY A 27 -8.98 9.09 -3.03
N GLU A 28 -9.45 8.21 -3.94
CA GLU A 28 -10.78 8.34 -4.55
C GLU A 28 -11.89 8.21 -3.50
N LEU A 29 -11.80 7.21 -2.61
CA LEU A 29 -12.80 6.98 -1.56
C LEU A 29 -12.87 8.14 -0.56
N ARG A 30 -11.75 8.80 -0.27
CA ARG A 30 -11.71 9.99 0.59
C ARG A 30 -12.53 11.12 -0.01
N GLN A 31 -12.41 11.37 -1.32
CA GLN A 31 -13.19 12.41 -2.00
C GLN A 31 -14.70 12.12 -1.92
N VAL A 32 -15.10 10.85 -2.08
CA VAL A 32 -16.50 10.44 -1.92
C VAL A 32 -16.98 10.67 -0.48
N ALA A 33 -16.20 10.25 0.52
CA ALA A 33 -16.54 10.43 1.93
C ALA A 33 -16.61 11.91 2.36
N GLU A 34 -15.73 12.76 1.80
CA GLU A 34 -15.78 14.21 2.00
C GLU A 34 -17.06 14.82 1.43
N GLY A 35 -17.50 14.37 0.25
CA GLY A 35 -18.75 14.82 -0.38
C GLY A 35 -20.00 14.48 0.44
N GLU A 36 -19.96 13.41 1.23
CA GLU A 36 -21.04 12.98 2.12
C GLU A 36 -20.91 13.54 3.55
N GLU A 37 -19.95 14.45 3.80
CA GLU A 37 -19.65 15.00 5.12
C GLU A 37 -19.41 13.90 6.19
N ALA A 38 -18.86 12.76 5.81
CA ALA A 38 -18.64 11.63 6.71
C ALA A 38 -17.26 11.71 7.39
N GLN A 39 -17.07 12.63 8.35
CA GLN A 39 -15.72 12.96 8.88
C GLN A 39 -15.00 11.77 9.51
N MET A 40 -15.72 10.89 10.22
CA MET A 40 -15.13 9.67 10.80
C MET A 40 -14.61 8.73 9.70
N LEU A 41 -15.30 8.64 8.56
CA LEU A 41 -14.88 7.82 7.44
C LEU A 41 -13.65 8.42 6.75
N CYS A 42 -13.61 9.75 6.57
CA CYS A 42 -12.42 10.45 6.06
C CYS A 42 -11.19 10.17 6.92
N TYR A 43 -11.34 10.24 8.25
CA TYR A 43 -10.27 9.93 9.20
C TYR A 43 -9.75 8.48 9.02
N LEU A 44 -10.64 7.49 8.95
CA LEU A 44 -10.24 6.10 8.77
C LEU A 44 -9.52 5.86 7.43
N ILE A 45 -9.95 6.54 6.37
CA ILE A 45 -9.31 6.46 5.06
C ILE A 45 -7.91 7.10 5.09
N GLU A 46 -7.76 8.25 5.74
CA GLU A 46 -6.46 8.91 5.94
C GLU A 46 -5.48 8.03 6.73
N MET A 47 -5.97 7.43 7.82
CA MET A 47 -5.17 6.48 8.60
C MET A 47 -4.71 5.28 7.75
N ALA A 48 -5.59 4.73 6.92
CA ALA A 48 -5.24 3.63 6.02
C ALA A 48 -4.23 4.06 4.92
N MET A 49 -4.29 5.30 4.44
CA MET A 49 -3.31 5.83 3.47
C MET A 49 -1.92 6.01 4.08
N MET A 50 -1.83 6.44 5.35
CA MET A 50 -0.55 6.51 6.06
C MET A 50 0.06 5.12 6.22
N GLU A 51 -0.72 4.14 6.69
CA GLU A 51 -0.25 2.75 6.81
C GLU A 51 0.22 2.18 5.46
N ALA A 52 -0.52 2.42 4.37
CA ALA A 52 -0.11 2.00 3.04
C ALA A 52 1.22 2.63 2.61
N THR A 53 1.45 3.89 2.97
CA THR A 53 2.70 4.61 2.68
C THR A 53 3.86 4.03 3.48
N ASP A 54 3.66 3.79 4.78
CA ASP A 54 4.67 3.19 5.66
C ASP A 54 5.05 1.78 5.17
N LEU A 55 4.07 0.99 4.69
CA LEU A 55 4.30 -0.33 4.09
C LEU A 55 5.06 -0.26 2.75
N MET A 56 4.86 0.80 1.97
CA MET A 56 5.59 1.03 0.72
C MET A 56 7.05 1.44 0.98
N GLU A 57 7.27 2.32 1.95
CA GLU A 57 8.61 2.81 2.34
C GLU A 57 9.42 1.73 3.06
N SER A 58 8.76 0.90 3.87
CA SER A 58 9.38 -0.29 4.50
C SER A 58 9.58 -1.47 3.54
N GLY A 59 9.26 -1.30 2.25
CA GLY A 59 9.23 -2.27 1.14
C GLY A 59 10.53 -2.98 0.76
N GLY A 60 11.41 -3.26 1.72
CA GLY A 60 12.60 -4.10 1.57
C GLY A 60 13.23 -4.61 2.86
N THR A 61 12.77 -4.18 4.05
CA THR A 61 13.44 -4.47 5.33
C THR A 61 12.60 -5.26 6.33
N ALA A 62 11.42 -5.76 5.95
CA ALA A 62 10.70 -6.79 6.71
C ALA A 62 11.40 -8.19 6.66
N ARG A 63 12.73 -8.21 6.67
CA ARG A 63 13.54 -9.38 7.02
C ARG A 63 14.30 -9.09 8.32
N ARG A 64 13.70 -9.63 9.40
CA ARG A 64 14.31 -10.26 10.59
C ARG A 64 14.66 -9.36 11.80
N PRO A 65 14.71 -9.98 13.00
CA PRO A 65 13.72 -9.92 14.08
C PRO A 65 13.92 -8.77 15.07
#